data_AF-U6SQD8-F1
#
_entry.id   AF-U6SQD8-F1
#
_cell.length_a   1.000
_cell.length_b   1.000
_cell.length_c   1.000
_cell.angle_alpha   90.00
_cell.angle_beta   90.00
_cell.angle_gamma   90.00
#
_symmetry.space_group_name_H-M   'P 1'
#
loop_
_entity.id
_entity.type
_entity.pdbx_description
1 polymer ?
#
loop_
_entity_poly.entity_id
_entity_poly.type
_entity_poly.pdbx_seq_one_letter_code
_entity_poly.pdbx_strand_id
1 'polypeptide(L)' 'MGRKRVTSKSKRLFELMDNLHIYKEDMEYHVIKSRSNRLDNVEKNAKEIEAIAIEMQKLVKEMRRA' A
#
# COMPACT_ATOMS: atom_id res chain seq x y z
N MET A 1 19.32 26.01 5.92
CA MET A 1 18.85 24.61 5.95
C MET A 1 18.19 24.28 4.61
N GLY A 2 18.78 23.43 3.79
CA GLY A 2 18.25 23.10 2.46
C GLY A 2 16.99 22.24 2.56
N ARG A 3 15.85 22.73 2.10
CA ARG A 3 14.66 21.90 1.85
C ARG A 3 15.05 20.88 0.78
N LYS A 4 15.28 19.60 1.17
CA LYS A 4 15.37 18.49 0.21
C LYS A 4 14.09 18.51 -0.62
N ARG A 5 14.20 18.77 -1.93
CA ARG A 5 13.06 18.63 -2.86
C ARG A 5 12.58 17.19 -2.76
N VAL A 6 11.35 17.00 -2.28
CA VAL A 6 10.67 15.70 -2.34
C VAL A 6 10.56 15.35 -3.83
N THR A 7 11.25 14.29 -4.25
CA THR A 7 11.14 13.81 -5.63
C THR A 7 9.75 13.24 -5.86
N SER A 8 9.24 13.32 -7.09
CA SER A 8 7.95 12.71 -7.45
C SER A 8 7.86 11.25 -7.04
N LYS A 9 8.98 10.51 -7.13
CA LYS A 9 9.11 9.12 -6.66
C LYS A 9 8.93 8.97 -5.15
N SER A 10 9.49 9.88 -4.35
CA SER A 10 9.32 9.85 -2.89
C SER A 10 7.86 10.09 -2.51
N LYS A 11 7.19 11.04 -3.17
CA LYS A 11 5.75 11.29 -2.97
C LYS A 11 4.92 10.06 -3.31
N ARG A 12 5.18 9.44 -4.46
CA ARG A 12 4.48 8.21 -4.87
C ARG A 12 4.71 7.06 -3.89
N LEU A 13 5.91 6.93 -3.34
CA LEU A 13 6.19 5.91 -2.33
C LEU A 13 5.36 6.12 -1.06
N PHE A 14 5.23 7.36 -0.59
CA PHE A 14 4.35 7.68 0.55
C PHE A 14 2.88 7.37 0.26
N GLU A 15 2.36 7.75 -0.91
CA GLU A 15 1.00 7.42 -1.33
C GLU A 15 0.73 5.90 -1.33
N LEU A 16 1.71 5.10 -1.78
CA LEU A 16 1.61 3.64 -1.75
C LEU A 16 1.62 3.09 -0.31
N MET A 17 2.42 3.67 0.60
CA MET A 17 2.43 3.28 2.01
C MET A 17 1.11 3.61 2.71
N ASP A 18 0.52 4.78 2.41
CA ASP A 18 -0.78 5.18 2.95
C ASP A 18 -1.88 4.22 2.48
N ASN A 19 -1.90 3.88 1.19
CA ASN A 19 -2.86 2.90 0.65
C ASN A 19 -2.68 1.51 1.28
N LEU A 20 -1.44 1.07 1.48
CA LEU A 20 -1.15 -0.20 2.17
C LEU A 20 -1.75 -0.22 3.58
N HIS A 21 -1.64 0.90 4.30
CA HIS A 21 -2.19 1.04 5.64
C HIS A 21 -3.73 0.94 5.64
N ILE A 22 -4.39 1.61 4.70
CA ILE A 22 -5.87 1.58 4.56
C ILE A 22 -6.35 0.13 4.33
N TYR A 23 -5.74 -0.59 3.40
CA TYR A 23 -6.16 -1.97 3.11
C TYR A 23 -5.86 -2.94 4.25
N LYS A 24 -4.79 -2.70 5.01
CA LYS A 24 -4.51 -3.45 6.24
C LYS A 24 -5.62 -3.24 7.27
N GLU A 25 -5.98 -1.99 7.55
CA GLU A 25 -7.04 -1.67 8.52
C GLU A 25 -8.39 -2.26 8.11
N ASP A 26 -8.72 -2.21 6.81
CA ASP A 26 -9.97 -2.77 6.30
C ASP A 26 -10.00 -4.30 6.39
N MET A 27 -8.88 -4.99 6.15
CA MET A 27 -8.78 -6.44 6.43
C MET A 27 -8.95 -6.74 7.92
N GLU A 28 -8.28 -6.00 8.81
CA GLU A 28 -8.42 -6.19 10.26
C GLU A 28 -9.87 -6.02 10.69
N TYR A 29 -10.57 -5.02 10.15
CA TYR A 29 -12.00 -4.81 10.36
C TYR A 29 -12.83 -6.01 9.88
N HIS A 30 -12.58 -6.49 8.67
CA HIS A 30 -13.35 -7.59 8.10
C HIS A 30 -13.09 -8.93 8.81
N VAL A 31 -11.86 -9.23 9.22
CA VAL A 31 -11.52 -10.48 9.92
C VAL A 31 -12.30 -10.64 11.22
N ILE A 32 -12.45 -9.56 11.99
CA ILE A 32 -13.10 -9.55 13.31
C ILE A 32 -14.64 -9.66 13.19
N LYS A 33 -15.24 -9.22 12.07
CA LYS A 33 -16.71 -9.14 11.92
C LYS A 33 -17.31 -10.44 11.37
N SER A 34 -18.41 -10.91 11.95
CA SER A 34 -19.16 -12.10 11.47
C SER A 34 -20.21 -11.76 10.41
N ARG A 35 -19.86 -10.96 9.39
CA ARG A 35 -20.78 -10.62 8.29
C ARG A 35 -20.61 -11.57 7.11
N SER A 36 -21.68 -11.80 6.36
CA SER A 36 -21.59 -12.40 5.02
C SER A 36 -20.67 -11.54 4.15
N ASN A 37 -19.90 -12.18 3.26
CA ASN A 37 -18.91 -11.54 2.35
C ASN A 37 -17.62 -11.05 3.02
N ARG A 38 -17.38 -11.38 4.30
CA ARG A 38 -16.09 -11.11 4.97
C ARG A 38 -14.90 -11.60 4.14
N LEU A 39 -14.95 -12.87 3.72
CA LEU A 39 -13.82 -13.50 3.05
C LEU A 39 -13.57 -12.90 1.67
N ASP A 40 -14.63 -12.51 0.95
CA ASP A 40 -14.51 -11.81 -0.33
C ASP A 40 -13.80 -10.45 -0.17
N ASN A 41 -14.14 -9.70 0.88
CA ASN A 41 -13.47 -8.42 1.16
C ASN A 41 -12.01 -8.62 1.60
N VAL A 42 -11.74 -9.64 2.42
CA VAL A 42 -10.36 -10.00 2.81
C VAL A 42 -9.55 -10.40 1.58
N GLU A 43 -10.10 -11.23 0.69
CA GLU A 43 -9.44 -11.63 -0.55
C GLU A 43 -9.17 -10.43 -1.47
N LYS A 44 -10.17 -9.54 -1.62
CA LYS A 44 -10.01 -8.30 -2.40
C LYS A 44 -8.86 -7.45 -1.85
N ASN A 45 -8.86 -7.17 -0.55
CA ASN A 45 -7.82 -6.34 0.06
C ASN A 45 -6.44 -7.00 0.00
N ALA A 46 -6.36 -8.33 0.11
CA ALA A 46 -5.11 -9.05 -0.05
C ALA A 46 -4.52 -8.88 -1.46
N LYS A 47 -5.35 -8.95 -2.51
CA LYS A 47 -4.94 -8.69 -3.91
C LYS A 47 -4.43 -7.26 -4.11
N GLU A 48 -5.12 -6.27 -3.53
CA GLU A 48 -4.69 -4.87 -3.60
C GLU A 48 -3.34 -4.64 -2.89
N ILE A 49 -3.15 -5.26 -1.73
CA ILE A 49 -1.87 -5.21 -1.00
C ILE A 49 -0.73 -5.84 -1.80
N GLU A 50 -0.96 -6.97 -2.46
CA GLU A 50 0.03 -7.60 -3.33
C GLU A 50 0.44 -6.66 -4.47
N ALA A 51 -0.54 -6.04 -5.14
CA ALA A 51 -0.29 -5.08 -6.21
C ALA A 51 0.54 -3.88 -5.73
N ILE A 52 0.19 -3.30 -4.58
CA ILE A 52 0.94 -2.19 -3.96
C ILE A 52 2.36 -2.61 -3.63
N ALA A 53 2.55 -3.78 -3.02
CA ALA A 53 3.87 -4.27 -2.65
C ALA A 53 4.78 -4.44 -3.88
N ILE A 54 4.23 -4.96 -4.99
CA ILE A 54 4.96 -5.06 -6.27
C ILE A 54 5.33 -3.67 -6.80
N GLU A 55 4.42 -2.70 -6.77
CA GLU A 55 4.68 -1.33 -7.24
C GLU A 55 5.77 -0.65 -6.38
N MET A 56 5.68 -0.76 -5.05
CA MET A 56 6.69 -0.24 -4.13
C MET A 56 8.07 -0.85 -4.41
N GLN A 57 8.16 -2.16 -4.62
CA GLN A 57 9.43 -2.82 -4.95
C GLN A 57 10.03 -2.28 -6.27
N LYS A 58 9.21 -2.09 -7.30
CA LYS A 58 9.66 -1.49 -8.57
C LYS A 58 10.17 -0.08 -8.35
N LEU A 59 9.40 0.76 -7.65
CA LEU A 59 9.76 2.15 -7.38
C LEU A 59 11.05 2.29 -6.58
N VAL A 60 11.24 1.47 -5.54
CA VAL A 60 12.49 1.43 -4.75
C VAL A 60 13.68 1.01 -5.61
N LYS A 61 13.52 0.00 -6.48
CA LYS A 61 14.58 -0.42 -7.41
C LYS A 61 14.98 0.71 -8.36
N GLU A 62 14.00 1.44 -8.89
CA GLU A 62 14.28 2.61 -9.73
C GLU A 62 14.96 3.73 -8.97
N MET A 63 14.53 4.03 -7.73
CA MET A 63 15.15 5.05 -6.90
C MET A 63 16.60 4.71 -6.55
N ARG A 64 16.94 3.43 -6.41
CA ARG A 64 18.32 2.97 -6.17
C ARG A 64 19.23 3.13 -7.39
N ARG A 65 18.66 3.07 -8.60
CA ARG A 65 19.40 3.15 -9.87
C ARG A 65 19.54 4.58 -10.41
N ALA A 66 18.81 5.53 -9.84
CA ALA A 66 18.82 6.95 -10.20
C ALA A 66 19.87 7.72 -9.38
#